data_AF-A0AB34G157-F1
#
_entry.id   AF-A0AB34G157-F1
#
_cell.length_a   1.000
_cell.length_b   1.000
_cell.length_c   1.000
_cell.angle_alpha   90.00
_cell.angle_beta   90.00
_cell.angle_gamma   90.00
#
_symmetry.space_group_name_H-M   'P 1'
#
loop_
_entity.id
_entity.type
_entity.pdbx_description
1 polymer ?
#
loop_
_entity_poly.entity_id
_entity_poly.type
_entity_poly.pdbx_seq_one_letter_code
_entity_poly.pdbx_strand_id
1 'polypeptide(L)'
;MARPRVPSVYAVLQLFLRLASIALCISAFTAAVAATAKFDLGRAMSGAFVASILAIPIDVSEVIGLADAKRHARRCTEGALCGADFVTAVICGTVPVLVYLSVDGVYHECPGRPSEECDREERRRTDASQYVFAAWVLPLVVGWAVLHFPPSSHASPCGVVEMATPSSPRLSSMLKSPFAASSRWINKRRGKASDPPAMPVLPAQRARHLTPTPSCESLVPHVGLAIAASPFFQRLPAELRRQILIEAFGGQTVHMDLLYDSAVSERTSGGEIGHCGMPIWDMKDAQEPRVSEGAGKQWIWRSSVCHRNPPTSGPPGHRVQPSQDLCRFGAVGKGMCQLWPGGYPAKCFIGAMGWLLTCRQAYIEGIEVLYSTNTIHTASKEVLCHIDRFLLPQRRLAITSVELLWEMDCPPLRDSPCGTLTFGQFLDGVPVMFPRVESFHLTVQWRNPRPERWGMPNPTQAAFRTAEETIMQPVDGMVRRLGAHVRDCSVAIPSSMYGPRRRRAKVAGAIVEQACYGGCLERYWRPLDGASHRKGYWVRHGHKDIALPYMSPTEICMEDWILFYGV
;
A
#
# COMPACT_ATOMS: atom_id res chain seq x y z
N MET A 1 13.33 51.05 -27.71
CA MET A 1 13.55 52.04 -26.64
C MET A 1 14.72 51.58 -25.78
N ALA A 2 15.45 52.48 -25.12
CA ALA A 2 16.55 52.09 -24.23
C ALA A 2 15.99 51.61 -22.89
N ARG A 3 16.52 50.48 -22.39
CA ARG A 3 16.08 49.85 -21.13
C ARG A 3 16.37 50.76 -19.92
N PRO A 4 15.46 50.89 -18.93
CA PRO A 4 15.65 51.77 -17.78
C PRO A 4 16.84 51.36 -16.90
N ARG A 5 17.27 52.26 -15.99
CA ARG A 5 18.35 51.98 -15.03
C ARG A 5 17.88 50.97 -13.97
N VAL A 6 18.30 49.72 -14.13
CA VAL A 6 18.18 48.65 -13.14
C VAL A 6 19.00 49.01 -11.87
N PRO A 7 18.50 48.75 -10.64
CA PRO A 7 19.26 48.98 -9.41
C PRO A 7 20.60 48.24 -9.37
N SER A 8 21.63 48.81 -8.76
CA SER A 8 23.00 48.26 -8.75
C SER A 8 23.05 46.82 -8.23
N VAL A 9 22.39 46.53 -7.11
CA VAL A 9 22.31 45.18 -6.52
C VAL A 9 21.67 44.17 -7.48
N TYR A 10 20.62 44.57 -8.20
CA TYR A 10 19.95 43.70 -9.17
C TYR A 10 20.81 43.48 -10.42
N ALA A 11 21.49 44.52 -10.91
CA ALA A 11 22.41 44.39 -12.05
C ALA A 11 23.59 43.44 -11.74
N VAL A 12 24.12 43.49 -10.51
CA VAL A 12 25.14 42.55 -10.02
C VAL A 12 24.59 41.13 -9.89
N LEU A 13 23.39 40.95 -9.32
CA LEU A 13 22.73 39.64 -9.23
C LEU A 13 22.47 39.03 -10.61
N GLN A 14 21.95 39.82 -11.56
CA GLN A 14 21.69 39.38 -12.93
C GLN A 14 22.98 39.00 -13.66
N LEU A 15 24.08 39.73 -13.43
CA LEU A 15 25.40 39.40 -13.97
C LEU A 15 25.88 38.03 -13.46
N PHE A 16 25.79 37.77 -12.15
CA PHE A 16 26.14 36.46 -11.58
C PHE A 16 25.26 35.31 -12.11
N LEU A 17 23.94 35.53 -12.24
CA LEU A 17 23.03 34.51 -12.79
C LEU A 17 23.35 34.16 -14.25
N ARG A 18 23.65 35.16 -15.10
CA ARG A 18 24.03 34.93 -16.50
C ARG A 18 25.41 34.28 -16.64
N LEU A 19 26.38 34.63 -15.78
CA LEU A 19 27.67 33.93 -15.72
C LEU A 19 27.53 32.46 -15.29
N ALA A 20 26.67 32.16 -14.32
CA ALA A 20 26.36 30.79 -13.92
C ALA A 20 25.65 30.00 -15.05
N SER A 21 24.75 30.66 -15.79
CA SER A 21 24.10 30.09 -16.98
C SER A 21 25.10 29.65 -18.05
N ILE A 22 26.05 30.53 -18.42
CA ILE A 22 27.12 30.22 -19.39
C ILE A 22 27.93 29.01 -18.93
N ALA A 23 28.39 28.99 -17.66
CA ALA A 23 29.19 27.90 -17.11
C ALA A 23 28.45 26.55 -17.13
N LEU A 24 27.14 26.55 -16.84
CA LEU A 24 26.31 25.35 -16.83
C LEU A 24 25.91 24.89 -18.25
N CYS A 25 25.71 25.81 -19.20
CA CYS A 25 25.53 25.47 -20.62
C CYS A 25 26.80 24.85 -21.23
N ILE A 26 28.00 25.33 -20.85
CA ILE A 26 29.29 24.73 -21.24
C ILE A 26 29.47 23.34 -20.60
N SER A 27 29.04 23.18 -19.34
CA SER A 27 29.09 21.89 -18.63
C SER A 27 28.14 20.87 -19.27
N ALA A 28 26.91 21.27 -19.62
CA ALA A 28 25.97 20.43 -20.34
C ALA A 28 26.46 20.07 -21.75
N PHE A 29 27.08 21.01 -22.48
CA PHE A 29 27.66 20.76 -23.80
C PHE A 29 28.83 19.76 -23.74
N THR A 30 29.75 19.94 -22.79
CA THR A 30 30.88 19.00 -22.63
C THR A 30 30.43 17.62 -22.16
N ALA A 31 29.41 17.53 -21.30
CA ALA A 31 28.75 16.26 -20.96
C ALA A 31 28.09 15.60 -22.19
N ALA A 32 27.39 16.37 -23.04
CA ALA A 32 26.78 15.88 -24.27
C ALA A 32 27.81 15.37 -25.29
N VAL A 33 28.94 16.07 -25.48
CA VAL A 33 30.07 15.57 -26.29
C VAL A 33 30.65 14.28 -25.71
N ALA A 34 30.89 14.23 -24.40
CA ALA A 34 31.45 13.05 -23.74
C ALA A 34 30.52 11.83 -23.82
N ALA A 35 29.20 12.03 -23.64
CA ALA A 35 28.20 10.97 -23.76
C ALA A 35 28.10 10.45 -25.20
N THR A 36 28.13 11.36 -26.19
CA THR A 36 28.16 11.01 -27.62
C THR A 36 29.41 10.20 -27.96
N ALA A 37 30.60 10.65 -27.55
CA ALA A 37 31.87 10.01 -27.88
C ALA A 37 32.11 8.67 -27.16
N LYS A 38 31.49 8.43 -26.00
CA LYS A 38 31.64 7.18 -25.23
C LYS A 38 30.54 6.14 -25.47
N PHE A 39 29.31 6.57 -25.79
CA PHE A 39 28.13 5.71 -25.80
C PHE A 39 27.30 5.80 -27.09
N ASP A 40 27.77 6.55 -28.11
CA ASP A 40 27.09 6.80 -29.40
C ASP A 40 25.67 7.44 -29.30
N LEU A 41 25.36 8.05 -28.14
CA LEU A 41 24.05 8.64 -27.84
C LEU A 41 23.80 10.00 -28.54
N GLY A 42 24.52 10.32 -29.62
CA GLY A 42 24.50 11.64 -30.27
C GLY A 42 23.11 12.11 -30.72
N ARG A 43 22.22 11.18 -31.09
CA ARG A 43 20.82 11.49 -31.44
C ARG A 43 20.01 11.94 -30.22
N ALA A 44 20.18 11.29 -29.07
CA ALA A 44 19.48 11.65 -27.82
C ALA A 44 19.99 12.98 -27.25
N MET A 45 21.29 13.28 -27.40
CA MET A 45 21.89 14.52 -26.91
C MET A 45 21.63 15.76 -27.80
N SER A 46 20.94 15.61 -28.92
CA SER A 46 20.64 16.68 -29.89
C SER A 46 20.01 17.93 -29.26
N GLY A 47 19.06 17.76 -28.34
CA GLY A 47 18.43 18.88 -27.62
C GLY A 47 19.41 19.68 -26.75
N ALA A 48 20.36 19.01 -26.09
CA ALA A 48 21.38 19.66 -25.26
C ALA A 48 22.38 20.48 -26.12
N PHE A 49 22.76 19.95 -27.30
CA PHE A 49 23.59 20.70 -28.25
C PHE A 49 22.90 21.98 -28.74
N VAL A 50 21.64 21.88 -29.16
CA VAL A 50 20.85 23.05 -29.63
C VAL A 50 20.67 24.07 -28.50
N ALA A 51 20.34 23.62 -27.29
CA ALA A 51 20.17 24.50 -26.13
C ALA A 51 21.44 25.30 -25.81
N SER A 52 22.60 24.64 -25.66
CA SER A 52 23.85 25.34 -25.34
C SER A 52 24.33 26.28 -26.45
N ILE A 53 24.15 25.90 -27.72
CA ILE A 53 24.52 26.74 -28.87
C ILE A 53 23.66 28.02 -28.95
N LEU A 54 22.38 27.95 -28.57
CA LEU A 54 21.48 29.11 -28.55
C LEU A 54 21.64 29.99 -27.30
N ALA A 55 21.82 29.39 -26.12
CA ALA A 55 21.88 30.12 -24.85
C ALA A 55 23.18 30.92 -24.68
N ILE A 56 24.34 30.30 -24.95
CA ILE A 56 25.66 30.88 -24.66
C ILE A 56 25.87 32.26 -25.33
N PRO A 57 25.59 32.45 -26.65
CA PRO A 57 25.77 33.76 -27.28
C PRO A 57 24.89 34.87 -26.68
N ILE A 58 23.67 34.51 -26.25
CA ILE A 58 22.68 35.44 -25.70
C ILE A 58 23.11 35.88 -24.31
N ASP A 59 23.46 34.93 -23.43
CA ASP A 59 23.97 35.23 -22.10
C ASP A 59 25.28 36.03 -22.14
N VAL A 60 26.21 35.66 -23.03
CA VAL A 60 27.47 36.41 -23.24
C VAL A 60 27.18 37.86 -23.67
N SER A 61 26.19 38.09 -24.54
CA SER A 61 25.83 39.44 -25.00
C SER A 61 25.24 40.31 -23.87
N GLU A 62 24.42 39.76 -22.99
CA GLU A 62 23.88 40.48 -21.82
C GLU A 62 24.95 40.65 -20.73
N VAL A 63 25.86 39.68 -20.53
CA VAL A 63 27.03 39.83 -19.63
C VAL A 63 27.93 40.99 -20.07
N ILE A 64 28.29 41.07 -21.35
CA ILE A 64 29.07 42.19 -21.91
C ILE A 64 28.28 43.50 -21.76
N GLY A 65 26.98 43.47 -22.07
CA GLY A 65 26.10 44.62 -21.92
C GLY A 65 25.94 45.11 -20.48
N LEU A 66 25.99 44.22 -19.49
CA LEU A 66 25.94 44.52 -18.05
C LEU A 66 27.29 45.05 -17.53
N ALA A 67 28.41 44.51 -18.01
CA ALA A 67 29.75 44.92 -17.62
C ALA A 67 30.17 46.29 -18.21
N ASP A 68 29.69 46.65 -19.40
CA ASP A 68 30.00 47.95 -20.02
C ASP A 68 29.27 49.13 -19.35
N ALA A 69 29.94 49.73 -18.37
CA ALA A 69 29.51 50.94 -17.70
C ALA A 69 29.49 52.20 -18.61
N LYS A 70 30.16 52.18 -19.77
CA LYS A 70 30.27 53.33 -20.70
C LYS A 70 29.24 53.29 -21.84
N ARG A 71 28.55 52.16 -22.03
CA ARG A 71 27.43 51.97 -23.00
C ARG A 71 27.83 52.08 -24.48
N HIS A 72 29.01 51.61 -24.85
CA HIS A 72 29.36 51.37 -26.25
C HIS A 72 28.76 50.05 -26.77
N ALA A 73 28.56 49.05 -25.90
CA ALA A 73 27.90 47.78 -26.23
C ALA A 73 26.37 47.93 -26.34
N ARG A 74 25.80 47.40 -27.42
CA ARG A 74 24.36 47.46 -27.71
C ARG A 74 23.63 46.29 -27.05
N ARG A 75 22.96 46.54 -25.91
CA ARG A 75 22.14 45.51 -25.22
C ARG A 75 20.99 45.03 -26.10
N CYS A 76 20.60 43.76 -25.93
CA CYS A 76 19.37 43.20 -26.49
C CYS A 76 18.12 43.95 -25.97
N THR A 77 17.05 43.94 -26.76
CA THR A 77 15.77 44.51 -26.31
C THR A 77 15.11 43.58 -25.29
N GLU A 78 14.37 44.17 -24.35
CA GLU A 78 13.77 43.44 -23.22
C GLU A 78 12.77 42.35 -23.66
N GLY A 79 12.02 42.61 -24.74
CA GLY A 79 11.17 41.60 -25.38
C GLY A 79 11.93 40.51 -26.14
N ALA A 80 13.12 40.80 -26.69
CA ALA A 80 13.96 39.78 -27.33
C ALA A 80 14.66 38.89 -26.30
N LEU A 81 15.11 39.45 -25.17
CA LEU A 81 15.59 38.68 -24.02
C LEU A 81 14.49 37.78 -23.46
N CYS A 82 13.31 38.33 -23.13
CA CYS A 82 12.19 37.55 -22.62
C CYS A 82 11.74 36.44 -23.61
N GLY A 83 11.69 36.74 -24.91
CA GLY A 83 11.39 35.75 -25.95
C GLY A 83 12.46 34.66 -26.06
N ALA A 84 13.76 35.00 -25.97
CA ALA A 84 14.85 34.05 -26.00
C ALA A 84 14.94 33.18 -24.74
N ASP A 85 14.74 33.77 -23.56
CA ASP A 85 14.67 33.06 -22.28
C ASP A 85 13.49 32.07 -22.28
N PHE A 86 12.33 32.50 -22.78
CA PHE A 86 11.15 31.64 -22.92
C PHE A 86 11.36 30.49 -23.93
N VAL A 87 11.89 30.78 -25.12
CA VAL A 87 12.20 29.75 -26.14
C VAL A 87 13.24 28.76 -25.61
N THR A 88 14.29 29.25 -24.94
CA THR A 88 15.30 28.40 -24.30
C THR A 88 14.66 27.51 -23.22
N ALA A 89 13.84 28.07 -22.33
CA ALA A 89 13.16 27.30 -21.28
C ALA A 89 12.16 26.27 -21.85
N VAL A 90 11.43 26.59 -22.92
CA VAL A 90 10.53 25.65 -23.60
C VAL A 90 11.32 24.52 -24.27
N ILE A 91 12.42 24.81 -24.96
CA ILE A 91 13.28 23.78 -25.56
C ILE A 91 13.90 22.90 -24.47
N CYS A 92 14.51 23.50 -23.44
CA CYS A 92 15.12 22.81 -22.30
C CYS A 92 14.14 22.09 -21.38
N GLY A 93 12.82 22.33 -21.52
CA GLY A 93 11.78 21.62 -20.77
C GLY A 93 11.06 20.54 -21.57
N THR A 94 10.68 20.83 -22.81
CA THR A 94 9.85 19.92 -23.63
C THR A 94 10.68 18.84 -24.33
N VAL A 95 11.85 19.20 -24.89
CA VAL A 95 12.72 18.24 -25.59
C VAL A 95 13.25 17.14 -24.66
N PRO A 96 13.78 17.42 -23.44
CA PRO A 96 14.17 16.36 -22.51
C PRO A 96 13.03 15.39 -22.18
N VAL A 97 11.81 15.90 -21.97
CA VAL A 97 10.67 15.05 -21.63
C VAL A 97 10.28 14.15 -22.81
N LEU A 98 10.27 14.68 -24.04
CA LEU A 98 10.00 13.91 -25.26
C LEU A 98 11.10 12.89 -25.60
N VAL A 99 12.36 13.20 -25.32
CA VAL A 99 13.48 12.26 -25.46
C VAL A 99 13.45 11.20 -24.36
N TYR A 100 13.17 11.56 -23.11
CA TYR A 100 13.00 10.61 -22.01
C TYR A 100 11.85 9.62 -22.31
N LEU A 101 10.71 10.12 -22.79
CA LEU A 101 9.57 9.29 -23.19
C LEU A 101 9.82 8.43 -24.43
N SER A 102 10.85 8.72 -25.25
CA SER A 102 11.22 7.88 -26.41
C SER A 102 12.40 6.93 -26.16
N VAL A 103 13.15 7.11 -25.05
CA VAL A 103 14.27 6.24 -24.64
C VAL A 103 13.85 5.29 -23.51
N ASP A 104 13.19 5.80 -22.47
CA ASP A 104 12.76 5.01 -21.29
C ASP A 104 11.25 4.68 -21.32
N GLY A 105 10.45 5.43 -22.11
CA GLY A 105 8.99 5.26 -22.18
C GLY A 105 8.48 4.08 -23.02
N VAL A 106 9.37 3.26 -23.59
CA VAL A 106 9.02 2.06 -24.35
C VAL A 106 9.69 0.85 -23.70
N TYR A 107 8.88 -0.13 -23.27
CA TYR A 107 9.37 -1.42 -22.76
C TYR A 107 10.33 -2.06 -23.75
N HIS A 108 11.59 -2.25 -23.34
CA HIS A 108 12.54 -3.02 -24.14
C HIS A 108 12.36 -4.51 -23.89
N GLU A 109 11.38 -5.10 -24.57
CA GLU A 109 11.42 -6.55 -24.77
C GLU A 109 12.67 -6.90 -25.58
N CYS A 110 13.41 -7.91 -25.11
CA CYS A 110 14.62 -8.44 -25.75
C CYS A 110 14.36 -9.86 -26.31
N PRO A 111 13.53 -10.02 -27.36
CA PRO A 111 13.22 -11.34 -27.90
C PRO A 111 14.46 -11.97 -28.57
N GLY A 112 14.95 -13.06 -27.98
CA GLY A 112 15.88 -13.97 -28.64
C GLY A 112 17.38 -13.64 -28.53
N ARG A 113 17.83 -12.80 -27.58
CA ARG A 113 19.26 -12.61 -27.28
C ARG A 113 19.67 -13.26 -25.94
N PRO A 114 20.96 -13.63 -25.75
CA PRO A 114 21.46 -14.15 -24.47
C PRO A 114 21.38 -13.11 -23.34
N SER A 115 21.15 -13.57 -22.10
CA SER A 115 21.04 -12.68 -20.94
C SER A 115 22.30 -11.83 -20.73
N GLU A 116 23.50 -12.40 -20.84
CA GLU A 116 24.76 -11.64 -20.67
C GLU A 116 24.94 -10.48 -21.67
N GLU A 117 24.26 -10.52 -22.81
CA GLU A 117 24.25 -9.41 -23.77
C GLU A 117 23.25 -8.34 -23.32
N CYS A 118 22.06 -8.75 -22.87
CA CYS A 118 21.04 -7.88 -22.29
C CYS A 118 21.56 -7.15 -21.04
N ASP A 119 22.14 -7.87 -20.08
CA ASP A 119 22.71 -7.30 -18.85
C ASP A 119 23.86 -6.32 -19.13
N ARG A 120 24.53 -6.44 -20.28
CA ARG A 120 25.65 -5.59 -20.70
C ARG A 120 25.16 -4.33 -21.41
N GLU A 121 24.09 -4.46 -22.18
CA GLU A 121 23.32 -3.36 -22.76
C GLU A 121 22.63 -2.52 -21.65
N GLU A 122 22.03 -3.17 -20.66
CA GLU A 122 21.38 -2.51 -19.51
C GLU A 122 22.39 -1.80 -18.60
N ARG A 123 23.56 -2.41 -18.32
CA ARG A 123 24.64 -1.73 -17.60
C ARG A 123 25.16 -0.49 -18.35
N ARG A 124 25.29 -0.55 -19.69
CA ARG A 124 25.61 0.63 -20.51
C ARG A 124 24.55 1.74 -20.40
N ARG A 125 23.25 1.39 -20.40
CA ARG A 125 22.16 2.36 -20.19
C ARG A 125 22.20 2.97 -18.79
N THR A 126 22.47 2.16 -17.78
CA THR A 126 22.61 2.59 -16.37
C THR A 126 23.76 3.59 -16.21
N ASP A 127 24.96 3.29 -16.72
CA ASP A 127 26.08 4.23 -16.70
C ASP A 127 25.79 5.52 -17.49
N ALA A 128 25.14 5.40 -18.66
CA ALA A 128 24.76 6.56 -19.47
C ALA A 128 23.72 7.47 -18.78
N SER A 129 22.81 6.90 -17.99
CA SER A 129 21.72 7.63 -17.32
C SER A 129 22.22 8.80 -16.46
N GLN A 130 23.38 8.67 -15.83
CA GLN A 130 23.96 9.73 -14.99
C GLN A 130 24.41 10.93 -15.84
N TYR A 131 25.05 10.68 -16.99
CA TYR A 131 25.46 11.72 -17.93
C TYR A 131 24.26 12.40 -18.60
N VAL A 132 23.24 11.61 -18.95
CA VAL A 132 21.97 12.10 -19.49
C VAL A 132 21.25 13.00 -18.46
N PHE A 133 21.08 12.54 -17.22
CA PHE A 133 20.45 13.29 -16.14
C PHE A 133 21.17 14.62 -15.86
N ALA A 134 22.51 14.59 -15.74
CA ALA A 134 23.30 15.80 -15.51
C ALA A 134 23.16 16.84 -16.63
N ALA A 135 23.15 16.40 -17.90
CA ALA A 135 23.01 17.29 -19.05
C ALA A 135 21.62 17.96 -19.15
N TRP A 136 20.55 17.28 -18.70
CA TRP A 136 19.19 17.82 -18.76
C TRP A 136 18.78 18.64 -17.52
N VAL A 137 19.23 18.28 -16.32
CA VAL A 137 18.79 18.95 -15.07
C VAL A 137 19.48 20.30 -14.85
N LEU A 138 20.75 20.44 -15.22
CA LEU A 138 21.51 21.68 -14.97
C LEU A 138 20.94 22.91 -15.72
N PRO A 139 20.55 22.84 -17.01
CA PRO A 139 19.91 23.97 -17.69
C PRO A 139 18.54 24.36 -17.11
N LEU A 140 17.75 23.38 -16.66
CA LEU A 140 16.41 23.60 -16.10
C LEU A 140 16.44 24.45 -14.82
N VAL A 141 17.39 24.17 -13.92
CA VAL A 141 17.54 24.92 -12.65
C VAL A 141 17.85 26.40 -12.92
N VAL A 142 18.68 26.70 -13.93
CA VAL A 142 19.03 28.08 -14.28
C VAL A 142 17.91 28.78 -15.04
N GLY A 143 17.26 28.12 -16.01
CA GLY A 143 16.13 28.68 -16.74
C GLY A 143 15.00 29.10 -15.79
N TRP A 144 14.71 28.26 -14.78
CA TRP A 144 13.76 28.62 -13.71
C TRP A 144 14.22 29.82 -12.87
N ALA A 145 15.48 29.85 -12.45
CA ALA A 145 16.04 30.97 -11.68
C ALA A 145 16.04 32.30 -12.45
N VAL A 146 16.26 32.28 -13.77
CA VAL A 146 16.18 33.48 -14.63
C VAL A 146 14.73 33.93 -14.81
N LEU A 147 13.78 33.00 -15.05
CA LEU A 147 12.37 33.33 -15.23
C LEU A 147 11.67 33.86 -13.97
N HIS A 148 12.17 33.55 -12.76
CA HIS A 148 11.63 34.07 -11.50
C HIS A 148 12.15 35.47 -11.11
N PHE A 149 13.10 36.04 -11.86
CA PHE A 149 13.54 37.44 -11.70
C PHE A 149 13.29 38.28 -12.98
N PRO A 150 12.02 38.58 -13.31
CA PRO A 150 11.69 39.50 -14.39
C PRO A 150 12.05 40.95 -14.03
N PRO A 151 12.52 41.77 -14.98
CA PRO A 151 12.74 43.20 -14.78
C PRO A 151 11.42 43.90 -14.38
N SER A 152 11.48 44.76 -13.37
CA SER A 152 10.31 45.30 -12.68
C SER A 152 9.38 46.14 -13.58
N SER A 153 8.20 45.60 -13.89
CA SER A 153 7.15 46.28 -14.65
C SER A 153 6.31 47.23 -13.79
N HIS A 154 6.82 48.42 -13.49
CA HIS A 154 6.03 49.51 -12.91
C HIS A 154 6.23 50.83 -13.67
N ALA A 155 5.24 51.20 -14.47
CA ALA A 155 5.09 52.54 -15.02
C ALA A 155 3.58 52.83 -15.23
N SER A 156 3.04 53.77 -14.45
CA SER A 156 1.72 54.35 -14.67
C SER A 156 1.90 55.80 -15.12
N PRO A 157 1.23 56.26 -16.19
CA PRO A 157 1.36 57.63 -16.69
C PRO A 157 0.37 58.59 -16.03
N CYS A 158 0.65 59.89 -16.19
CA CYS A 158 -0.17 61.04 -15.81
C CYS A 158 -0.41 61.26 -14.31
N GLY A 159 -0.24 62.51 -13.88
CA GLY A 159 -0.55 62.97 -12.53
C GLY A 159 -0.80 64.47 -12.51
N VAL A 160 -1.36 64.97 -11.40
CA VAL A 160 -1.54 66.41 -11.13
C VAL A 160 -1.25 66.66 -9.63
N VAL A 161 -0.39 67.64 -9.38
CA VAL A 161 -0.38 68.63 -8.27
C VAL A 161 -1.60 68.57 -7.31
N GLU A 162 -1.51 68.53 -5.97
CA GLU A 162 -0.38 68.41 -5.01
C GLU A 162 -0.90 67.71 -3.70
N MET A 163 -0.48 67.86 -2.42
CA MET A 163 0.40 68.81 -1.69
C MET A 163 0.97 68.18 -0.40
N ALA A 164 1.98 68.83 0.21
CA ALA A 164 2.33 68.87 1.65
C ALA A 164 2.36 67.58 2.52
N THR A 165 3.58 67.23 2.96
CA THR A 165 3.94 66.52 4.22
C THR A 165 3.46 67.29 5.48
N PRO A 166 3.35 66.71 6.72
CA PRO A 166 4.40 65.85 7.32
C PRO A 166 4.06 64.81 8.43
N SER A 167 5.14 64.16 8.90
CA SER A 167 5.35 63.53 10.23
C SER A 167 4.73 62.16 10.51
N SER A 168 5.49 61.33 11.23
CA SER A 168 5.20 59.93 11.56
C SER A 168 5.17 59.70 13.08
N PRO A 169 4.52 58.62 13.54
CA PRO A 169 5.07 57.94 14.71
C PRO A 169 5.00 56.40 14.70
N ARG A 170 6.20 55.79 14.83
CA ARG A 170 6.51 54.68 15.77
C ARG A 170 5.67 53.39 15.76
N LEU A 171 5.83 52.60 14.70
CA LEU A 171 6.46 51.25 14.72
C LEU A 171 6.19 50.28 15.91
N SER A 172 4.98 50.24 16.50
CA SER A 172 4.70 49.40 17.70
C SER A 172 3.40 48.59 17.63
N SER A 173 2.57 48.78 16.61
CA SER A 173 1.19 48.23 16.56
C SER A 173 0.98 47.07 15.58
N MET A 174 1.97 46.68 14.77
CA MET A 174 1.81 45.73 13.65
C MET A 174 2.49 44.36 13.84
N LEU A 175 2.40 43.78 15.04
CA LEU A 175 2.66 42.36 15.28
C LEU A 175 1.36 41.60 15.66
N LYS A 176 0.43 41.53 14.71
CA LYS A 176 -0.66 40.55 14.72
C LYS A 176 -0.60 39.71 13.45
N SER A 177 -0.21 38.45 13.61
CA SER A 177 0.08 37.50 12.53
C SER A 177 -1.15 37.21 11.65
N PRO A 178 -1.03 37.20 10.30
CA PRO A 178 -2.15 36.95 9.39
C PRO A 178 -2.64 35.49 9.38
N PHE A 179 -1.88 34.55 9.96
CA PHE A 179 -2.17 33.11 9.93
C PHE A 179 -3.46 32.71 10.69
N ALA A 180 -3.99 33.57 11.55
CA ALA A 180 -5.23 33.34 12.29
C ALA A 180 -6.51 33.52 11.43
N ALA A 181 -6.42 34.15 10.26
CA ALA A 181 -7.54 34.38 9.35
C ALA A 181 -7.64 33.31 8.25
N SER A 182 -6.49 32.94 7.65
CA SER A 182 -6.42 31.94 6.57
C SER A 182 -6.91 30.56 7.02
N SER A 183 -6.53 30.12 8.21
CA SER A 183 -6.96 28.86 8.83
C SER A 183 -8.49 28.73 8.93
N ARG A 184 -9.20 29.80 9.32
CA ARG A 184 -10.68 29.82 9.38
C ARG A 184 -11.34 29.77 8.01
N TRP A 185 -10.71 30.36 6.99
CA TRP A 185 -11.23 30.36 5.62
C TRP A 185 -11.02 29.00 4.93
N ILE A 186 -9.85 28.39 5.12
CA ILE A 186 -9.54 27.02 4.64
C ILE A 186 -10.49 26.00 5.28
N ASN A 187 -10.69 26.06 6.59
CA ASN A 187 -11.64 25.18 7.31
C ASN A 187 -13.13 25.49 7.02
N LYS A 188 -13.44 26.54 6.25
CA LYS A 188 -14.80 26.83 5.76
C LYS A 188 -14.99 26.42 4.29
N ARG A 189 -13.91 26.11 3.55
CA ARG A 189 -13.95 25.58 2.17
C ARG A 189 -13.67 24.09 2.06
N ARG A 190 -12.91 23.51 2.99
CA ARG A 190 -13.10 22.10 3.35
C ARG A 190 -14.49 22.00 3.98
N GLY A 191 -15.44 21.43 3.24
CA GLY A 191 -16.69 20.99 3.86
C GLY A 191 -16.35 20.00 5.00
N LYS A 192 -17.20 19.93 6.02
CA LYS A 192 -17.14 18.77 6.91
C LYS A 192 -17.27 17.53 6.01
N ALA A 193 -16.26 16.66 6.03
CA ALA A 193 -16.50 15.28 5.67
C ALA A 193 -17.66 14.81 6.53
N SER A 194 -18.77 14.41 5.91
CA SER A 194 -19.89 13.83 6.64
C SER A 194 -19.37 12.59 7.35
N ASP A 195 -19.59 12.50 8.67
CA ASP A 195 -19.25 11.31 9.44
C ASP A 195 -19.83 10.08 8.70
N PRO A 196 -19.05 9.01 8.49
CA PRO A 196 -19.50 7.87 7.70
C PRO A 196 -20.81 7.32 8.29
N PRO A 197 -21.77 6.88 7.44
CA PRO A 197 -23.05 6.37 7.91
C PRO A 197 -22.83 5.23 8.91
N ALA A 198 -23.75 5.05 9.86
CA ALA A 198 -23.60 4.03 10.89
C ALA A 198 -23.37 2.63 10.29
N MET A 199 -22.42 1.88 10.84
CA MET A 199 -22.10 0.51 10.40
C MET A 199 -23.35 -0.38 10.40
N PRO A 200 -23.51 -1.29 9.41
CA PRO A 200 -24.64 -2.21 9.30
C PRO A 200 -24.55 -3.35 10.34
N VAL A 201 -24.86 -3.01 11.58
CA VAL A 201 -24.92 -3.94 12.72
C VAL A 201 -26.25 -4.68 12.77
N LEU A 202 -26.30 -5.81 13.46
CA LEU A 202 -27.55 -6.52 13.73
C LEU A 202 -28.49 -5.65 14.59
N PRO A 203 -29.79 -5.56 14.25
CA PRO A 203 -30.75 -4.88 15.10
C PRO A 203 -30.94 -5.66 16.41
N ALA A 204 -30.99 -4.94 17.53
CA ALA A 204 -31.14 -5.51 18.87
C ALA A 204 -32.41 -6.37 19.03
N GLN A 205 -33.47 -6.02 18.30
CA GLN A 205 -34.70 -6.82 18.19
C GLN A 205 -34.91 -7.21 16.72
N ARG A 206 -34.90 -8.52 16.42
CA ARG A 206 -35.23 -9.03 15.08
C ARG A 206 -36.73 -9.24 14.97
N ALA A 207 -37.36 -8.61 13.98
CA ALA A 207 -38.81 -8.76 13.72
C ALA A 207 -39.26 -10.21 13.41
N ARG A 208 -38.33 -11.11 13.04
CA ARG A 208 -38.58 -12.55 12.85
C ARG A 208 -37.39 -13.38 13.33
N HIS A 209 -37.64 -14.39 14.15
CA HIS A 209 -36.63 -15.35 14.61
C HIS A 209 -36.41 -16.47 13.58
N LEU A 210 -35.40 -16.33 12.73
CA LEU A 210 -35.00 -17.36 11.74
C LEU A 210 -34.63 -18.68 12.44
N THR A 211 -33.74 -18.61 13.43
CA THR A 211 -33.48 -19.71 14.38
C THR A 211 -34.47 -19.59 15.56
N PRO A 212 -35.25 -20.64 15.89
CA PRO A 212 -36.02 -20.65 17.14
C PRO A 212 -35.08 -20.78 18.34
N THR A 213 -35.49 -20.31 19.50
CA THR A 213 -34.96 -20.83 20.77
C THR A 213 -35.57 -22.22 21.03
N PRO A 214 -34.93 -23.10 21.82
CA PRO A 214 -35.50 -24.40 22.18
C PRO A 214 -36.89 -24.27 22.83
N SER A 215 -37.11 -23.20 23.60
CA SER A 215 -38.42 -22.84 24.18
C SER A 215 -39.53 -22.55 23.16
N CYS A 216 -39.21 -22.45 21.87
CA CYS A 216 -40.15 -22.20 20.77
C CYS A 216 -40.29 -23.40 19.82
N GLU A 217 -39.82 -24.59 20.21
CA GLU A 217 -39.97 -25.83 19.43
C GLU A 217 -41.43 -26.24 19.21
N SER A 218 -42.37 -25.74 20.03
CA SER A 218 -43.84 -25.97 19.93
C SER A 218 -44.50 -25.63 18.57
N LEU A 219 -43.74 -25.12 17.59
CA LEU A 219 -44.15 -24.95 16.20
C LEU A 219 -43.88 -26.20 15.32
N VAL A 220 -43.63 -27.37 15.93
CA VAL A 220 -43.35 -28.68 15.29
C VAL A 220 -44.18 -28.97 14.02
N PRO A 221 -45.53 -28.76 13.98
CA PRO A 221 -46.35 -29.24 12.86
C PRO A 221 -45.90 -28.76 11.48
N HIS A 222 -45.41 -27.53 11.36
CA HIS A 222 -45.06 -26.95 10.07
C HIS A 222 -43.69 -27.37 9.53
N VAL A 223 -42.74 -27.77 10.39
CA VAL A 223 -41.40 -28.19 9.92
C VAL A 223 -41.50 -29.54 9.22
N GLY A 224 -42.20 -30.51 9.83
CA GLY A 224 -42.43 -31.83 9.24
C GLY A 224 -43.16 -31.74 7.90
N LEU A 225 -44.26 -30.97 7.84
CA LEU A 225 -45.02 -30.77 6.59
C LEU A 225 -44.20 -30.11 5.47
N ALA A 226 -43.39 -29.09 5.79
CA ALA A 226 -42.58 -28.39 4.80
C ALA A 226 -41.45 -29.26 4.18
N ILE A 227 -41.05 -30.36 4.85
CA ILE A 227 -40.03 -31.28 4.35
C ILE A 227 -40.58 -32.67 3.98
N ALA A 228 -41.88 -32.93 4.20
CA ALA A 228 -42.53 -34.22 3.93
C ALA A 228 -42.41 -34.66 2.46
N ALA A 229 -42.49 -33.70 1.52
CA ALA A 229 -42.38 -33.97 0.10
C ALA A 229 -40.92 -33.99 -0.43
N SER A 230 -39.91 -33.79 0.43
CA SER A 230 -38.50 -33.68 -0.01
C SER A 230 -37.74 -35.00 0.18
N PRO A 231 -37.33 -35.70 -0.89
CA PRO A 231 -36.54 -36.93 -0.77
C PRO A 231 -35.21 -36.72 -0.03
N PHE A 232 -34.63 -35.52 -0.10
CA PHE A 232 -33.40 -35.18 0.61
C PHE A 232 -33.58 -35.28 2.13
N PHE A 233 -34.66 -34.71 2.67
CA PHE A 233 -34.93 -34.74 4.12
C PHE A 233 -35.57 -36.06 4.59
N GLN A 234 -36.33 -36.76 3.73
CA GLN A 234 -37.00 -38.02 4.09
C GLN A 234 -36.14 -39.28 3.92
N ARG A 235 -35.17 -39.30 2.98
CA ARG A 235 -34.38 -40.51 2.67
C ARG A 235 -32.93 -40.47 3.16
N LEU A 236 -32.36 -39.29 3.39
CA LEU A 236 -30.99 -39.15 3.88
C LEU A 236 -30.98 -38.90 5.39
N PRO A 237 -30.31 -39.74 6.21
CA PRO A 237 -30.01 -39.43 7.60
C PRO A 237 -29.29 -38.09 7.76
N ALA A 238 -29.43 -37.46 8.93
CA ALA A 238 -28.89 -36.12 9.19
C ALA A 238 -27.36 -36.06 9.02
N GLU A 239 -26.69 -37.18 9.25
CA GLU A 239 -25.24 -37.37 9.11
C GLU A 239 -24.82 -37.27 7.64
N LEU A 240 -25.54 -37.93 6.73
CA LEU A 240 -25.29 -37.85 5.29
C LEU A 240 -25.66 -36.46 4.75
N ARG A 241 -26.75 -35.85 5.23
CA ARG A 241 -27.08 -34.46 4.89
C ARG A 241 -25.96 -33.53 5.32
N ARG A 242 -25.45 -33.64 6.54
CA ARG A 242 -24.34 -32.82 7.05
C ARG A 242 -23.05 -33.02 6.25
N GLN A 243 -22.71 -34.25 5.86
CA GLN A 243 -21.59 -34.52 4.95
C GLN A 243 -21.76 -33.80 3.61
N ILE A 244 -22.94 -33.91 2.96
CA ILE A 244 -23.22 -33.22 1.70
C ILE A 244 -23.09 -31.70 1.83
N LEU A 245 -23.55 -31.11 2.95
CA LEU A 245 -23.42 -29.66 3.18
C LEU A 245 -21.95 -29.24 3.46
N ILE A 246 -21.14 -30.12 4.05
CA ILE A 246 -19.70 -29.89 4.22
C ILE A 246 -19.00 -29.89 2.86
N GLU A 247 -19.23 -30.90 2.01
CA GLU A 247 -18.65 -30.93 0.66
C GLU A 247 -19.15 -29.78 -0.24
N ALA A 248 -20.35 -29.25 0.03
CA ALA A 248 -20.92 -28.12 -0.73
C ALA A 248 -20.36 -26.75 -0.33
N PHE A 249 -20.20 -26.47 0.98
CA PHE A 249 -19.82 -25.13 1.48
C PHE A 249 -19.17 -25.12 2.88
N GLY A 250 -18.71 -26.27 3.38
CA GLY A 250 -17.93 -26.42 4.61
C GLY A 250 -16.45 -26.71 4.32
N GLY A 251 -15.64 -26.80 5.38
CA GLY A 251 -14.20 -27.14 5.29
C GLY A 251 -13.32 -26.11 4.57
N GLN A 252 -13.87 -24.98 4.12
CA GLN A 252 -13.20 -23.94 3.35
C GLN A 252 -12.57 -22.89 4.27
N THR A 253 -11.58 -22.15 3.76
CA THR A 253 -11.21 -20.86 4.34
C THR A 253 -12.03 -19.77 3.65
N VAL A 254 -12.70 -18.94 4.44
CA VAL A 254 -13.73 -17.99 3.96
C VAL A 254 -13.37 -16.59 4.43
N HIS A 255 -13.31 -15.63 3.49
CA HIS A 255 -13.17 -14.21 3.81
C HIS A 255 -14.46 -13.67 4.44
N MET A 256 -14.33 -12.89 5.51
CA MET A 256 -15.43 -12.20 6.18
C MET A 256 -15.00 -10.77 6.51
N ASP A 257 -15.03 -9.89 5.51
CA ASP A 257 -14.56 -8.51 5.64
C ASP A 257 -15.70 -7.50 5.42
N LEU A 258 -15.77 -6.47 6.26
CA LEU A 258 -16.67 -5.32 6.10
C LEU A 258 -15.83 -4.09 5.73
N LEU A 259 -16.14 -3.43 4.62
CA LEU A 259 -15.36 -2.30 4.11
C LEU A 259 -16.24 -1.08 3.85
N TYR A 260 -15.69 0.13 4.01
CA TYR A 260 -16.34 1.38 3.63
C TYR A 260 -15.74 1.94 2.33
N ASP A 261 -16.36 1.57 1.22
CA ASP A 261 -15.81 1.74 -0.13
C ASP A 261 -16.89 2.23 -1.10
N SER A 262 -16.48 2.80 -2.23
CA SER A 262 -17.37 2.98 -3.37
C SER A 262 -17.86 1.62 -3.85
N ALA A 263 -19.13 1.53 -4.27
CA ALA A 263 -19.55 0.39 -5.09
C ALA A 263 -18.69 0.38 -6.36
N VAL A 264 -18.12 -0.77 -6.70
CA VAL A 264 -17.37 -0.95 -7.95
C VAL A 264 -18.29 -0.56 -9.10
N SER A 265 -17.92 0.48 -9.85
CA SER A 265 -18.69 0.86 -11.03
C SER A 265 -18.68 -0.31 -12.00
N GLU A 266 -19.85 -0.72 -12.45
CA GLU A 266 -19.93 -1.53 -13.66
C GLU A 266 -19.19 -0.79 -14.78
N ARG A 267 -18.33 -1.51 -15.51
CA ARG A 267 -17.57 -1.04 -16.69
C ARG A 267 -16.49 0.02 -16.43
N THR A 268 -15.29 -0.44 -16.05
CA THR A 268 -14.07 0.03 -16.73
C THR A 268 -13.75 -0.95 -17.87
N SER A 269 -14.04 -0.56 -19.10
CA SER A 269 -13.89 -1.41 -20.28
C SER A 269 -12.41 -1.71 -20.59
N GLY A 270 -11.93 -2.89 -20.17
CA GLY A 270 -10.60 -3.40 -20.53
C GLY A 270 -9.69 -3.86 -19.38
N GLY A 271 -10.11 -3.74 -18.11
CA GLY A 271 -9.31 -4.25 -16.97
C GLY A 271 -9.40 -5.77 -16.78
N GLU A 272 -8.32 -6.40 -16.29
CA GLU A 272 -8.37 -7.79 -15.78
C GLU A 272 -9.31 -7.84 -14.55
N ILE A 273 -10.35 -8.67 -14.60
CA ILE A 273 -11.28 -8.85 -13.46
C ILE A 273 -10.73 -9.94 -12.54
N GLY A 274 -10.54 -9.59 -11.26
CA GLY A 274 -9.89 -10.41 -10.26
C GLY A 274 -10.79 -11.46 -9.60
N HIS A 275 -10.30 -12.04 -8.51
CA HIS A 275 -11.04 -12.95 -7.63
C HIS A 275 -12.39 -12.35 -7.20
N CYS A 276 -13.42 -13.20 -7.14
CA CYS A 276 -14.76 -12.82 -6.72
C CYS A 276 -15.46 -11.71 -7.55
N GLY A 277 -14.97 -11.40 -8.75
CA GLY A 277 -15.50 -10.31 -9.58
C GLY A 277 -15.03 -8.91 -9.15
N MET A 278 -14.08 -8.83 -8.21
CA MET A 278 -13.48 -7.56 -7.79
C MET A 278 -12.51 -7.05 -8.86
N PRO A 279 -12.30 -5.72 -9.00
CA PRO A 279 -11.14 -5.22 -9.71
C PRO A 279 -9.86 -5.70 -9.00
N ILE A 280 -8.79 -5.91 -9.76
CA ILE A 280 -7.45 -6.17 -9.19
C ILE A 280 -6.91 -4.83 -8.69
N TRP A 281 -6.57 -4.74 -7.41
CA TRP A 281 -5.92 -3.57 -6.81
C TRP A 281 -4.40 -3.83 -6.78
N ASP A 282 -3.58 -2.91 -7.33
CA ASP A 282 -2.12 -2.99 -7.15
C ASP A 282 -1.78 -2.78 -5.65
N MET A 283 -0.83 -3.55 -5.12
CA MET A 283 -0.32 -3.33 -3.75
C MET A 283 0.38 -1.97 -3.60
N LYS A 284 0.83 -1.34 -4.69
CA LYS A 284 1.33 0.04 -4.71
C LYS A 284 0.19 1.06 -4.51
N ASP A 285 -0.99 0.76 -5.05
CA ASP A 285 -2.22 1.54 -4.89
C ASP A 285 -3.02 1.14 -3.63
N ALA A 286 -2.43 0.34 -2.73
CA ALA A 286 -2.97 0.09 -1.39
C ALA A 286 -2.80 1.28 -0.42
N GLN A 287 -2.23 2.42 -0.87
CA GLN A 287 -2.52 3.70 -0.22
C GLN A 287 -4.02 3.97 -0.31
N GLU A 288 -4.64 4.42 0.79
CA GLU A 288 -6.07 4.76 0.84
C GLU A 288 -6.47 5.55 -0.43
N PRO A 289 -7.37 5.00 -1.26
CA PRO A 289 -7.51 5.46 -2.62
C PRO A 289 -7.91 6.94 -2.64
N ARG A 290 -7.09 7.76 -3.33
CA ARG A 290 -7.40 9.15 -3.68
C ARG A 290 -8.49 9.26 -4.76
N VAL A 291 -9.47 8.36 -4.70
CA VAL A 291 -10.77 8.50 -5.36
C VAL A 291 -11.41 9.78 -4.84
N SER A 292 -11.93 10.58 -5.76
CA SER A 292 -12.35 11.96 -5.54
C SER A 292 -13.26 12.15 -4.32
N GLU A 293 -13.01 13.21 -3.54
CA GLU A 293 -13.88 13.68 -2.46
C GLU A 293 -15.29 13.99 -3.00
N GLY A 294 -16.17 12.99 -3.01
CA GLY A 294 -17.49 13.05 -3.67
C GLY A 294 -18.02 11.71 -4.20
N ALA A 295 -17.19 10.67 -4.34
CA ALA A 295 -17.70 9.33 -4.67
C ALA A 295 -18.52 8.75 -3.50
N GLY A 296 -19.72 8.21 -3.82
CA GLY A 296 -20.66 7.69 -2.83
C GLY A 296 -20.19 6.38 -2.17
N LYS A 297 -19.34 6.48 -1.15
CA LYS A 297 -18.91 5.34 -0.33
C LYS A 297 -20.06 4.79 0.53
N GLN A 298 -20.14 3.46 0.62
CA GLN A 298 -21.10 2.75 1.45
C GLN A 298 -20.44 1.55 2.14
N TRP A 299 -21.14 0.95 3.11
CA TRP A 299 -20.69 -0.25 3.78
C TRP A 299 -20.97 -1.49 2.92
N ILE A 300 -19.91 -2.22 2.56
CA ILE A 300 -19.96 -3.39 1.69
C ILE A 300 -19.39 -4.59 2.45
N TRP A 301 -20.19 -5.64 2.58
CA TRP A 301 -19.70 -6.95 3.00
C TRP A 301 -19.01 -7.64 1.82
N ARG A 302 -17.77 -8.08 2.01
CA ARG A 302 -17.05 -8.95 1.08
C ARG A 302 -16.92 -10.34 1.70
N SER A 303 -17.41 -11.35 0.99
CA SER A 303 -17.36 -12.75 1.41
C SER A 303 -17.11 -13.66 0.22
N SER A 304 -16.01 -14.40 0.26
CA SER A 304 -15.55 -15.27 -0.82
C SER A 304 -14.81 -16.48 -0.24
N VAL A 305 -14.69 -17.54 -1.03
CA VAL A 305 -13.78 -18.65 -0.74
C VAL A 305 -12.35 -18.15 -0.96
N CYS A 306 -11.46 -18.37 -0.01
CA CYS A 306 -10.05 -18.00 -0.16
C CYS A 306 -9.38 -18.89 -1.20
N HIS A 307 -8.85 -18.30 -2.27
CA HIS A 307 -8.20 -19.00 -3.37
C HIS A 307 -6.65 -19.03 -3.25
N ARG A 308 -6.07 -18.61 -2.12
CA ARG A 308 -4.60 -18.56 -1.93
C ARG A 308 -3.94 -19.94 -1.98
N ASN A 309 -4.67 -20.99 -1.59
CA ASN A 309 -4.22 -22.39 -1.63
C ASN A 309 -5.19 -23.17 -2.53
N PRO A 310 -4.71 -24.01 -3.47
CA PRO A 310 -5.57 -24.81 -4.33
C PRO A 310 -6.41 -25.84 -3.53
N PRO A 311 -7.55 -26.32 -4.07
CA PRO A 311 -8.37 -27.33 -3.39
C PRO A 311 -7.63 -28.67 -3.19
N THR A 312 -6.80 -29.05 -4.16
CA THR A 312 -5.88 -30.17 -4.05
C THR A 312 -4.70 -29.80 -3.15
N SER A 313 -4.38 -30.65 -2.17
CA SER A 313 -3.20 -30.43 -1.34
C SER A 313 -1.93 -30.63 -2.17
N GLY A 314 -1.22 -29.54 -2.44
CA GLY A 314 0.17 -29.59 -2.91
C GLY A 314 1.13 -30.18 -1.86
N PRO A 315 2.42 -30.31 -2.19
CA PRO A 315 3.41 -30.87 -1.28
C PRO A 315 3.45 -30.17 0.09
N PRO A 316 3.80 -30.87 1.18
CA PRO A 316 4.06 -30.25 2.48
C PRO A 316 5.01 -29.05 2.37
N GLY A 317 4.81 -28.03 3.21
CA GLY A 317 5.59 -26.78 3.17
C GLY A 317 5.24 -25.80 2.06
N HIS A 318 4.49 -26.20 1.02
CA HIS A 318 4.19 -25.34 -0.13
C HIS A 318 2.84 -24.59 -0.05
N ARG A 319 2.22 -24.55 1.15
CA ARG A 319 0.97 -23.80 1.37
C ARG A 319 1.24 -22.31 1.60
N VAL A 320 0.53 -21.47 0.85
CA VAL A 320 0.57 -20.00 0.97
C VAL A 320 0.00 -19.57 2.32
N GLN A 321 0.76 -18.79 3.08
CA GLN A 321 0.38 -18.33 4.42
C GLN A 321 -0.72 -17.25 4.36
N PRO A 322 -1.51 -17.05 5.44
CA PRO A 322 -2.48 -15.95 5.53
C PRO A 322 -1.86 -14.56 5.34
N SER A 323 -0.59 -14.37 5.72
CA SER A 323 0.20 -13.13 5.51
C SER A 323 0.65 -12.88 4.06
N GLN A 324 0.33 -13.80 3.15
CA GLN A 324 0.58 -13.74 1.72
C GLN A 324 -0.74 -13.80 0.92
N ASP A 325 -1.89 -13.68 1.60
CA ASP A 325 -3.21 -13.78 0.98
C ASP A 325 -3.55 -12.51 0.19
N LEU A 326 -3.57 -12.64 -1.13
CA LEU A 326 -3.89 -11.56 -2.06
C LEU A 326 -5.38 -11.51 -2.42
N CYS A 327 -6.19 -12.52 -2.04
CA CYS A 327 -7.59 -12.65 -2.48
C CYS A 327 -8.44 -11.44 -2.06
N ARG A 328 -8.13 -10.84 -0.89
CA ARG A 328 -8.75 -9.59 -0.38
C ARG A 328 -8.58 -8.37 -1.29
N PHE A 329 -7.58 -8.37 -2.16
CA PHE A 329 -7.26 -7.32 -3.14
C PHE A 329 -7.71 -7.69 -4.57
N GLY A 330 -8.49 -8.76 -4.75
CA GLY A 330 -8.85 -9.30 -6.07
C GLY A 330 -7.69 -10.00 -6.80
N ALA A 331 -6.44 -9.79 -6.39
CA ALA A 331 -5.28 -10.45 -6.95
C ALA A 331 -5.20 -11.93 -6.51
N VAL A 332 -4.95 -12.82 -7.47
CA VAL A 332 -4.56 -14.21 -7.27
C VAL A 332 -3.56 -14.59 -8.36
N GLY A 333 -2.81 -15.69 -8.19
CA GLY A 333 -1.95 -16.22 -9.25
C GLY A 333 -2.74 -16.47 -10.54
N LYS A 334 -2.16 -16.18 -11.71
CA LYS A 334 -2.86 -16.29 -12.99
C LYS A 334 -3.42 -17.70 -13.17
N GLY A 335 -4.73 -17.81 -13.37
CA GLY A 335 -5.45 -19.07 -13.50
C GLY A 335 -5.88 -19.75 -12.19
N MET A 336 -5.50 -19.28 -11.00
CA MET A 336 -5.85 -19.94 -9.71
C MET A 336 -7.37 -20.17 -9.57
N CYS A 337 -8.21 -19.17 -9.86
CA CYS A 337 -9.67 -19.33 -9.83
C CYS A 337 -10.22 -20.41 -10.77
N GLN A 338 -9.45 -20.89 -11.75
CA GLN A 338 -9.87 -21.99 -12.64
C GLN A 338 -9.73 -23.38 -12.00
N LEU A 339 -9.01 -23.49 -10.88
CA LEU A 339 -8.91 -24.74 -10.10
C LEU A 339 -10.18 -25.03 -9.29
N TRP A 340 -11.09 -24.05 -9.16
CA TRP A 340 -12.41 -24.22 -8.55
C TRP A 340 -13.46 -24.55 -9.63
N PRO A 341 -14.40 -25.48 -9.33
CA PRO A 341 -15.43 -25.90 -10.28
C PRO A 341 -16.48 -24.81 -10.53
N GLY A 342 -17.08 -24.81 -11.72
CA GLY A 342 -18.18 -23.91 -12.07
C GLY A 342 -17.78 -22.61 -12.78
N GLY A 343 -18.78 -21.76 -13.01
CA GLY A 343 -18.64 -20.51 -13.75
C GLY A 343 -18.07 -19.36 -12.93
N TYR A 344 -17.20 -18.55 -13.54
CA TYR A 344 -16.74 -17.29 -12.97
C TYR A 344 -17.82 -16.18 -13.14
N PRO A 345 -18.01 -15.25 -12.18
CA PRO A 345 -17.33 -15.16 -10.88
C PRO A 345 -17.96 -16.05 -9.80
N ALA A 346 -19.13 -16.65 -10.06
CA ALA A 346 -19.96 -17.37 -9.08
C ALA A 346 -19.17 -18.40 -8.23
N LYS A 347 -18.23 -19.14 -8.84
CA LYS A 347 -17.39 -20.13 -8.15
C LYS A 347 -16.42 -19.60 -7.09
N CYS A 348 -16.22 -18.28 -7.03
CA CYS A 348 -15.41 -17.64 -5.99
C CYS A 348 -16.24 -17.36 -4.71
N PHE A 349 -17.57 -17.47 -4.79
CA PHE A 349 -18.48 -17.29 -3.67
C PHE A 349 -18.82 -18.64 -3.02
N ILE A 350 -19.23 -18.60 -1.75
CA ILE A 350 -19.56 -19.78 -0.93
C ILE A 350 -20.80 -20.55 -1.46
N GLY A 351 -21.61 -19.94 -2.34
CA GLY A 351 -22.78 -20.57 -2.98
C GLY A 351 -24.00 -20.86 -2.07
N ALA A 352 -23.81 -20.95 -0.74
CA ALA A 352 -24.79 -21.46 0.22
C ALA A 352 -26.14 -20.70 0.30
N MET A 353 -26.27 -19.49 -0.25
CA MET A 353 -27.49 -18.68 -0.14
C MET A 353 -28.74 -19.36 -0.72
N GLY A 354 -28.61 -20.12 -1.81
CA GLY A 354 -29.75 -20.88 -2.37
C GLY A 354 -30.27 -21.94 -1.39
N TRP A 355 -29.37 -22.64 -0.72
CA TRP A 355 -29.70 -23.62 0.33
C TRP A 355 -30.33 -22.95 1.55
N LEU A 356 -29.69 -21.91 2.10
CA LEU A 356 -30.18 -21.20 3.30
C LEU A 356 -31.57 -20.56 3.13
N LEU A 357 -31.94 -20.20 1.89
CA LEU A 357 -33.25 -19.62 1.57
C LEU A 357 -34.32 -20.65 1.17
N THR A 358 -33.95 -21.94 0.99
CA THR A 358 -34.88 -22.99 0.54
C THR A 358 -35.97 -23.29 1.58
N CYS A 359 -35.60 -23.56 2.83
CA CYS A 359 -36.55 -23.81 3.92
C CYS A 359 -35.91 -23.65 5.30
N ARG A 360 -36.73 -23.69 6.37
CA ARG A 360 -36.23 -23.56 7.76
C ARG A 360 -35.22 -24.65 8.14
N GLN A 361 -35.44 -25.90 7.69
CA GLN A 361 -34.54 -27.00 8.00
C GLN A 361 -33.19 -26.85 7.27
N ALA A 362 -33.23 -26.48 5.99
CA ALA A 362 -32.04 -26.16 5.20
C ALA A 362 -31.23 -25.01 5.84
N TYR A 363 -31.91 -23.95 6.30
CA TYR A 363 -31.27 -22.88 7.07
C TYR A 363 -30.59 -23.42 8.34
N ILE A 364 -31.27 -24.23 9.16
CA ILE A 364 -30.72 -24.75 10.43
C ILE A 364 -29.50 -25.65 10.20
N GLU A 365 -29.57 -26.59 9.25
CA GLU A 365 -28.47 -27.52 8.95
C GLU A 365 -27.29 -26.77 8.27
N GLY A 366 -27.57 -25.86 7.33
CA GLY A 366 -26.53 -25.12 6.61
C GLY A 366 -25.83 -24.04 7.43
N ILE A 367 -26.55 -23.32 8.30
CA ILE A 367 -25.97 -22.25 9.12
C ILE A 367 -25.12 -22.79 10.29
N GLU A 368 -25.23 -24.08 10.61
CA GLU A 368 -24.30 -24.77 11.52
C GLU A 368 -22.98 -24.99 10.80
N VAL A 369 -23.00 -25.76 9.71
CA VAL A 369 -21.83 -26.10 8.87
C VAL A 369 -21.02 -24.86 8.46
N LEU A 370 -21.68 -23.79 8.03
CA LEU A 370 -21.03 -22.55 7.56
C LEU A 370 -20.13 -21.88 8.61
N TYR A 371 -20.47 -21.99 9.90
CA TYR A 371 -19.71 -21.36 10.99
C TYR A 371 -18.83 -22.36 11.75
N SER A 372 -19.18 -23.65 11.78
CA SER A 372 -18.45 -24.66 12.57
C SER A 372 -17.37 -25.43 11.83
N THR A 373 -17.41 -25.46 10.50
CA THR A 373 -16.48 -26.24 9.67
C THR A 373 -15.57 -25.40 8.79
N ASN A 374 -15.89 -24.12 8.59
CA ASN A 374 -15.05 -23.19 7.83
C ASN A 374 -14.06 -22.45 8.73
N THR A 375 -12.89 -22.13 8.19
CA THR A 375 -11.96 -21.19 8.80
C THR A 375 -12.37 -19.76 8.44
N ILE A 376 -12.73 -18.96 9.44
CA ILE A 376 -13.07 -17.54 9.22
C ILE A 376 -11.78 -16.73 9.10
N HIS A 377 -11.50 -16.24 7.90
CA HIS A 377 -10.38 -15.35 7.62
C HIS A 377 -10.87 -13.89 7.57
N THR A 378 -10.23 -12.98 8.31
CA THR A 378 -10.60 -11.56 8.31
C THR A 378 -9.42 -10.64 8.57
N ALA A 379 -9.35 -9.57 7.77
CA ALA A 379 -8.48 -8.42 7.96
C ALA A 379 -9.27 -7.13 8.27
N SER A 380 -10.60 -7.13 8.10
CA SER A 380 -11.47 -6.02 8.47
C SER A 380 -11.37 -5.71 9.96
N LYS A 381 -10.81 -4.53 10.24
CA LYS A 381 -10.64 -4.01 11.60
C LYS A 381 -12.00 -3.83 12.29
N GLU A 382 -13.01 -3.45 11.53
CA GLU A 382 -14.41 -3.31 11.93
C GLU A 382 -14.98 -4.64 12.44
N VAL A 383 -14.82 -5.73 11.66
CA VAL A 383 -15.23 -7.08 12.08
C VAL A 383 -14.45 -7.52 13.31
N LEU A 384 -13.13 -7.37 13.31
CA LEU A 384 -12.23 -7.72 14.42
C LEU A 384 -12.57 -7.01 15.74
N CYS A 385 -13.28 -5.87 15.71
CA CYS A 385 -13.60 -5.08 16.89
C CYS A 385 -15.08 -5.09 17.29
N HIS A 386 -15.97 -5.52 16.41
CA HIS A 386 -17.43 -5.46 16.62
C HIS A 386 -18.16 -6.77 16.24
N ILE A 387 -17.46 -7.92 16.30
CA ILE A 387 -18.04 -9.23 15.93
C ILE A 387 -19.24 -9.65 16.79
N ASP A 388 -19.40 -9.11 18.01
CA ASP A 388 -20.63 -9.19 18.83
C ASP A 388 -21.84 -8.50 18.18
N ARG A 389 -21.61 -7.41 17.45
CA ARG A 389 -22.63 -6.60 16.80
C ARG A 389 -22.99 -7.14 15.42
N PHE A 390 -22.13 -7.96 14.81
CA PHE A 390 -22.36 -8.57 13.50
C PHE A 390 -22.83 -10.04 13.57
N LEU A 391 -22.39 -10.82 14.57
CA LEU A 391 -22.71 -12.24 14.69
C LEU A 391 -23.50 -12.55 15.97
N LEU A 392 -24.60 -13.29 15.83
CA LEU A 392 -25.37 -13.80 16.97
C LEU A 392 -24.47 -14.65 17.90
N PRO A 393 -24.67 -14.63 19.23
CA PRO A 393 -23.87 -15.43 20.17
C PRO A 393 -23.80 -16.92 19.82
N GLN A 394 -24.91 -17.52 19.37
CA GLN A 394 -24.98 -18.91 18.91
C GLN A 394 -24.08 -19.21 17.69
N ARG A 395 -23.82 -18.22 16.82
CA ARG A 395 -22.95 -18.36 15.64
C ARG A 395 -21.49 -18.14 16.01
N ARG A 396 -21.19 -17.18 16.89
CA ARG A 396 -19.84 -17.05 17.50
C ARG A 396 -19.42 -18.30 18.28
N LEU A 397 -20.34 -18.90 19.04
CA LEU A 397 -20.14 -20.16 19.76
C LEU A 397 -19.99 -21.39 18.85
N ALA A 398 -20.23 -21.25 17.54
CA ALA A 398 -19.96 -22.30 16.56
C ALA A 398 -18.57 -22.18 15.93
N ILE A 399 -17.92 -21.01 15.95
CA ILE A 399 -16.63 -20.79 15.26
C ILE A 399 -15.50 -21.55 15.97
N THR A 400 -14.95 -22.53 15.27
CA THR A 400 -13.85 -23.41 15.71
C THR A 400 -12.49 -23.04 15.10
N SER A 401 -12.45 -22.33 13.97
CA SER A 401 -11.19 -22.01 13.27
C SER A 401 -11.18 -20.57 12.76
N VAL A 402 -10.09 -19.84 13.06
CA VAL A 402 -9.93 -18.43 12.65
C VAL A 402 -8.52 -18.10 12.17
N GLU A 403 -8.47 -17.24 11.16
CA GLU A 403 -7.26 -16.56 10.68
C GLU A 403 -7.50 -15.05 10.78
N LEU A 404 -6.91 -14.42 11.81
CA LEU A 404 -7.03 -13.00 12.06
C LEU A 404 -5.77 -12.28 11.54
N LEU A 405 -5.94 -11.14 10.89
CA LEU A 405 -4.81 -10.33 10.38
C LEU A 405 -4.87 -8.92 10.98
N TRP A 406 -3.80 -8.52 11.69
CA TRP A 406 -3.66 -7.18 12.26
C TRP A 406 -2.57 -6.38 11.55
N GLU A 407 -2.95 -5.21 11.03
CA GLU A 407 -2.06 -4.27 10.37
C GLU A 407 -1.59 -3.17 11.34
N MET A 408 -0.31 -3.16 11.66
CA MET A 408 0.36 -2.06 12.38
C MET A 408 1.07 -1.13 11.38
N ASP A 409 1.38 0.11 11.75
CA ASP A 409 2.21 0.94 10.90
C ASP A 409 3.70 0.59 11.07
N CYS A 410 4.42 0.55 9.93
CA CYS A 410 5.87 0.34 9.87
C CYS A 410 6.60 1.41 10.74
N PRO A 411 7.81 1.16 11.28
CA PRO A 411 8.33 1.86 12.47
C PRO A 411 8.17 3.39 12.53
N PRO A 412 7.79 3.94 13.71
CA PRO A 412 8.14 3.44 15.04
C PRO A 412 7.02 2.69 15.78
N LEU A 413 6.82 1.40 15.45
CA LEU A 413 5.85 0.44 16.01
C LEU A 413 4.51 1.07 16.41
N ARG A 414 3.99 1.97 15.55
CA ARG A 414 2.75 2.66 15.83
C ARG A 414 1.63 1.67 15.58
N ASP A 415 1.03 1.23 16.68
CA ASP A 415 -0.25 0.58 16.61
C ASP A 415 -1.22 1.53 15.90
N SER A 416 -1.91 0.99 14.90
CA SER A 416 -2.72 1.78 13.98
C SER A 416 -4.17 1.44 14.30
N PRO A 417 -4.79 2.17 15.24
CA PRO A 417 -5.94 1.67 15.99
C PRO A 417 -7.12 1.36 15.07
N CYS A 418 -7.89 0.33 15.43
CA CYS A 418 -9.21 0.16 14.85
C CYS A 418 -10.16 1.20 15.47
N GLY A 419 -10.18 2.41 14.88
CA GLY A 419 -10.90 3.55 15.43
C GLY A 419 -10.31 4.00 16.76
N THR A 420 -10.73 3.34 17.85
CA THR A 420 -10.24 3.58 19.22
C THR A 420 -9.54 2.38 19.85
N LEU A 421 -9.63 1.18 19.25
CA LEU A 421 -9.10 -0.05 19.83
C LEU A 421 -7.64 -0.31 19.43
N THR A 422 -6.81 -0.56 20.45
CA THR A 422 -5.41 -0.93 20.32
C THR A 422 -5.21 -2.43 20.14
N PHE A 423 -4.04 -2.85 19.63
CA PHE A 423 -3.63 -4.25 19.50
C PHE A 423 -3.72 -5.02 20.83
N GLY A 424 -3.33 -4.40 21.95
CA GLY A 424 -3.48 -4.98 23.29
C GLY A 424 -4.94 -5.22 23.66
N GLN A 425 -5.81 -4.23 23.47
CA GLN A 425 -7.25 -4.36 23.75
C GLN A 425 -7.95 -5.37 22.83
N PHE A 426 -7.55 -5.45 21.56
CA PHE A 426 -7.98 -6.49 20.63
C PHE A 426 -7.59 -7.89 21.14
N LEU A 427 -6.34 -8.08 21.57
CA LEU A 427 -5.83 -9.32 22.16
C LEU A 427 -6.47 -9.67 23.52
N ASP A 428 -6.94 -8.68 24.28
CA ASP A 428 -7.77 -8.87 25.47
C ASP A 428 -9.18 -9.36 25.11
N GLY A 429 -9.74 -8.89 23.98
CA GLY A 429 -11.02 -9.33 23.46
C GLY A 429 -11.04 -10.73 22.83
N VAL A 430 -9.94 -11.18 22.22
CA VAL A 430 -9.88 -12.44 21.42
C VAL A 430 -10.53 -13.67 22.10
N PRO A 431 -10.23 -14.03 23.37
CA PRO A 431 -10.82 -15.20 24.02
C PRO A 431 -12.34 -15.07 24.24
N VAL A 432 -12.86 -13.85 24.36
CA VAL A 432 -14.30 -13.57 24.49
C VAL A 432 -14.97 -13.59 23.10
N MET A 433 -14.28 -13.10 22.08
CA MET A 433 -14.76 -13.08 20.68
C MET A 433 -14.98 -14.49 20.14
N PHE A 434 -14.01 -15.38 20.32
CA PHE A 434 -14.01 -16.75 19.80
C PHE A 434 -13.88 -17.80 20.91
N PRO A 435 -14.91 -17.96 21.78
CA PRO A 435 -14.83 -18.72 23.03
C PRO A 435 -14.80 -20.25 22.86
N ARG A 436 -14.80 -20.76 21.62
CA ARG A 436 -14.65 -22.18 21.26
C ARG A 436 -13.66 -22.39 20.11
N VAL A 437 -12.72 -21.46 19.92
CA VAL A 437 -11.70 -21.60 18.87
C VAL A 437 -10.78 -22.79 19.17
N GLU A 438 -10.71 -23.75 18.26
CA GLU A 438 -9.82 -24.91 18.33
C GLU A 438 -8.56 -24.74 17.45
N SER A 439 -8.65 -23.89 16.43
CA SER A 439 -7.54 -23.52 15.54
C SER A 439 -7.42 -22.01 15.47
N PHE A 440 -6.38 -21.45 16.10
CA PHE A 440 -6.14 -20.00 16.14
C PHE A 440 -4.88 -19.62 15.37
N HIS A 441 -5.04 -18.75 14.38
CA HIS A 441 -3.93 -18.09 13.70
C HIS A 441 -4.06 -16.57 13.74
N LEU A 442 -2.98 -15.89 14.11
CA LEU A 442 -2.85 -14.43 14.04
C LEU A 442 -1.67 -14.05 13.15
N THR A 443 -1.90 -13.30 12.08
CA THR A 443 -0.84 -12.58 11.36
C THR A 443 -0.74 -11.16 11.91
N VAL A 444 0.48 -10.74 12.29
CA VAL A 444 0.83 -9.33 12.47
C VAL A 444 1.65 -8.90 11.24
N GLN A 445 1.26 -7.82 10.57
CA GLN A 445 1.99 -7.28 9.43
C GLN A 445 2.02 -5.75 9.42
N TRP A 446 2.92 -5.17 8.61
CA TRP A 446 2.97 -3.73 8.39
C TRP A 446 1.97 -3.32 7.31
N ARG A 447 1.22 -2.23 7.52
CA ARG A 447 0.33 -1.64 6.49
C ARG A 447 1.09 -1.22 5.23
N ASN A 448 2.26 -0.61 5.41
CA ASN A 448 3.15 -0.18 4.33
C ASN A 448 4.43 -1.05 4.36
N PRO A 449 4.41 -2.28 3.83
CA PRO A 449 5.56 -3.17 3.79
C PRO A 449 6.49 -2.76 2.66
N ARG A 450 7.13 -1.60 2.79
CA ARG A 450 8.15 -1.17 1.84
C ARG A 450 9.44 -1.96 2.12
N PRO A 451 10.04 -2.61 1.11
CA PRO A 451 11.31 -3.31 1.26
C PRO A 451 12.50 -2.33 1.26
N GLU A 452 12.43 -1.30 2.12
CA GLU A 452 13.49 -0.29 2.34
C GLU A 452 14.74 -0.89 3.04
N ARG A 453 14.63 -2.14 3.52
CA ARG A 453 15.69 -2.86 4.21
C ARG A 453 16.27 -3.95 3.30
N TRP A 454 17.49 -3.72 2.86
CA TRP A 454 18.32 -4.69 2.16
C TRP A 454 19.02 -5.60 3.16
N GLY A 455 18.84 -6.91 3.03
CA GLY A 455 19.46 -7.88 3.94
C GLY A 455 18.79 -7.99 5.32
N MET A 456 19.12 -9.06 6.05
CA MET A 456 18.56 -9.33 7.38
C MET A 456 18.92 -8.18 8.35
N PRO A 457 17.95 -7.52 9.01
CA PRO A 457 18.24 -6.50 10.00
C PRO A 457 18.90 -7.12 11.24
N ASN A 458 19.91 -6.44 11.79
CA ASN A 458 20.45 -6.74 13.11
C ASN A 458 19.93 -5.69 14.13
N PRO A 459 18.75 -5.90 14.75
CA PRO A 459 18.14 -4.88 15.62
C PRO A 459 18.95 -4.68 16.90
N THR A 460 19.08 -3.43 17.33
CA THR A 460 19.68 -3.10 18.63
C THR A 460 18.89 -3.76 19.78
N GLN A 461 19.55 -4.03 20.90
CA GLN A 461 18.89 -4.66 22.05
C GLN A 461 17.77 -3.78 22.66
N ALA A 462 17.77 -2.47 22.40
CA ALA A 462 16.63 -1.60 22.68
C ALA A 462 15.46 -1.87 21.73
N ALA A 463 15.67 -1.80 20.41
CA ALA A 463 14.63 -2.03 19.41
C ALA A 463 14.02 -3.44 19.48
N PHE A 464 14.84 -4.45 19.80
CA PHE A 464 14.37 -5.81 20.02
C PHE A 464 13.42 -5.90 21.23
N ARG A 465 13.77 -5.25 22.35
CA ARG A 465 12.95 -5.20 23.57
C ARG A 465 11.63 -4.46 23.35
N THR A 466 11.64 -3.30 22.69
CA THR A 466 10.39 -2.59 22.37
C THR A 466 9.46 -3.41 21.49
N ALA A 467 9.98 -4.17 20.51
CA ALA A 467 9.16 -5.10 19.73
C ALA A 467 8.63 -6.30 20.56
N GLU A 468 9.37 -6.71 21.60
CA GLU A 468 8.95 -7.76 22.52
C GLU A 468 7.83 -7.27 23.46
N GLU A 469 7.99 -6.07 24.02
CA GLU A 469 7.07 -5.40 24.93
C GLU A 469 5.76 -4.97 24.23
N THR A 470 5.85 -4.40 23.02
CA THR A 470 4.68 -3.89 22.28
C THR A 470 3.87 -4.98 21.57
N ILE A 471 4.49 -6.10 21.15
CA ILE A 471 3.82 -7.13 20.35
C ILE A 471 3.82 -8.49 21.06
N MET A 472 4.99 -9.01 21.44
CA MET A 472 5.09 -10.41 21.89
C MET A 472 4.49 -10.61 23.30
N GLN A 473 4.71 -9.71 24.24
CA GLN A 473 4.16 -9.80 25.60
C GLN A 473 2.61 -9.71 25.65
N PRO A 474 1.94 -8.80 24.91
CA PRO A 474 0.49 -8.84 24.75
C PRO A 474 -0.03 -10.15 24.15
N VAL A 475 0.67 -10.70 23.16
CA VAL A 475 0.32 -12.01 22.59
C VAL A 475 0.50 -13.13 23.62
N ASP A 476 1.58 -13.13 24.41
CA ASP A 476 1.79 -14.07 25.51
C ASP A 476 0.67 -13.97 26.57
N GLY A 477 0.15 -12.77 26.81
CA GLY A 477 -1.00 -12.52 27.69
C GLY A 477 -2.30 -13.11 27.13
N MET A 478 -2.57 -12.90 25.85
CA MET A 478 -3.73 -13.48 25.15
C MET A 478 -3.67 -15.00 25.10
N VAL A 479 -2.52 -15.58 24.72
CA VAL A 479 -2.36 -17.04 24.58
C VAL A 479 -2.45 -17.77 25.93
N ARG A 480 -2.15 -17.10 27.06
CA ARG A 480 -2.43 -17.64 28.42
C ARG A 480 -3.92 -17.66 28.78
N ARG A 481 -4.76 -16.81 28.17
CA ARG A 481 -6.22 -16.70 28.41
C ARG A 481 -7.07 -17.46 27.41
N LEU A 482 -6.48 -17.93 26.31
CA LEU A 482 -7.09 -18.91 25.43
C LEU A 482 -7.49 -20.18 26.20
N GLY A 483 -8.45 -20.95 25.66
CA GLY A 483 -8.93 -22.16 26.32
C GLY A 483 -8.05 -23.39 26.09
N ALA A 484 -8.13 -24.36 27.01
CA ALA A 484 -7.49 -25.68 26.86
C ALA A 484 -8.03 -26.50 25.67
N HIS A 485 -9.16 -26.11 25.08
CA HIS A 485 -9.71 -26.69 23.86
C HIS A 485 -8.99 -26.22 22.57
N VAL A 486 -8.15 -25.17 22.65
CA VAL A 486 -7.36 -24.69 21.51
C VAL A 486 -6.27 -25.71 21.18
N ARG A 487 -6.30 -26.28 19.98
CA ARG A 487 -5.39 -27.35 19.53
C ARG A 487 -4.20 -26.80 18.76
N ASP A 488 -4.41 -26.02 17.70
CA ASP A 488 -3.36 -25.21 17.08
C ASP A 488 -3.47 -23.74 17.55
N CYS A 489 -2.31 -23.14 17.84
CA CYS A 489 -2.17 -21.75 18.19
C CYS A 489 -0.87 -21.25 17.55
N SER A 490 -1.00 -20.32 16.61
CA SER A 490 0.14 -19.82 15.86
C SER A 490 0.06 -18.33 15.58
N VAL A 491 1.22 -17.67 15.57
CA VAL A 491 1.33 -16.24 15.33
C VAL A 491 2.41 -15.99 14.29
N ALA A 492 2.01 -15.50 13.13
CA ALA A 492 2.91 -15.09 12.06
C ALA A 492 3.35 -13.63 12.25
N ILE A 493 4.64 -13.37 12.10
CA ILE A 493 5.24 -12.03 12.25
C ILE A 493 6.17 -11.70 11.07
N PRO A 494 6.41 -10.41 10.75
CA PRO A 494 7.14 -10.02 9.54
C PRO A 494 8.59 -10.50 9.56
N SER A 495 9.20 -10.73 8.40
CA SER A 495 10.60 -11.18 8.26
C SER A 495 11.58 -10.41 9.14
N SER A 496 11.47 -9.08 9.18
CA SER A 496 12.34 -8.19 9.97
C SER A 496 12.25 -8.41 11.47
N MET A 497 11.12 -8.94 11.95
CA MET A 497 10.90 -9.29 13.35
C MET A 497 11.11 -10.78 13.65
N TYR A 498 10.82 -11.64 12.66
CA TYR A 498 10.96 -13.09 12.73
C TYR A 498 12.42 -13.54 12.71
N GLY A 499 13.19 -13.14 11.68
CA GLY A 499 14.54 -13.65 11.45
C GLY A 499 15.49 -13.48 12.64
N PRO A 500 15.58 -12.27 13.25
CA PRO A 500 16.39 -12.06 14.46
C PRO A 500 15.89 -12.87 15.66
N ARG A 501 14.59 -13.15 15.76
CA ARG A 501 14.01 -13.99 16.82
C ARG A 501 14.31 -15.47 16.60
N ARG A 502 14.14 -16.00 15.38
CA ARG A 502 14.51 -17.39 15.04
C ARG A 502 15.99 -17.66 15.31
N ARG A 503 16.89 -16.76 14.88
CA ARG A 503 18.34 -16.87 15.14
C ARG A 503 18.64 -16.94 16.65
N ARG A 504 18.02 -16.08 17.46
CA ARG A 504 18.15 -16.11 18.94
C ARG A 504 17.56 -17.39 19.56
N ALA A 505 16.41 -17.84 19.08
CA ALA A 505 15.75 -19.08 19.55
C ALA A 505 16.62 -20.32 19.26
N LYS A 506 17.22 -20.40 18.06
CA LYS A 506 18.14 -21.48 17.66
C LYS A 506 19.39 -21.52 18.54
N VAL A 507 19.99 -20.36 18.83
CA VAL A 507 21.14 -20.23 19.76
C VAL A 507 20.76 -20.60 21.20
N ALA A 508 19.53 -20.34 21.62
CA ALA A 508 19.01 -20.72 22.93
C ALA A 508 18.54 -22.19 23.03
N GLY A 509 18.75 -23.01 21.98
CA GLY A 509 18.35 -24.43 21.98
C GLY A 509 16.84 -24.67 21.90
N ALA A 510 16.04 -23.68 21.50
CA ALA A 510 14.61 -23.84 21.32
C ALA A 510 14.28 -24.68 20.07
N ILE A 511 13.08 -25.27 20.04
CA ILE A 511 12.60 -26.06 18.89
C ILE A 511 12.37 -25.10 17.71
N VAL A 512 13.06 -25.34 16.59
CA VAL A 512 12.89 -24.62 15.32
C VAL A 512 12.62 -25.62 14.21
N GLU A 513 11.57 -25.39 13.43
CA GLU A 513 11.32 -26.08 12.15
C GLU A 513 11.68 -25.13 11.00
N GLN A 514 12.44 -25.65 10.03
CA GLN A 514 12.96 -24.84 8.92
C GLN A 514 12.56 -25.48 7.59
N ALA A 515 11.93 -24.70 6.71
CA ALA A 515 11.34 -25.24 5.49
C ALA A 515 12.40 -25.81 4.52
N CYS A 516 13.59 -25.22 4.50
CA CYS A 516 14.74 -25.68 3.70
C CYS A 516 15.31 -27.05 4.14
N TYR A 517 14.99 -27.52 5.35
CA TYR A 517 15.44 -28.81 5.88
C TYR A 517 14.29 -29.83 6.02
N GLY A 518 13.29 -29.74 5.15
CA GLY A 518 12.13 -30.63 5.15
C GLY A 518 11.08 -30.32 6.24
N GLY A 519 11.24 -29.23 6.98
CA GLY A 519 10.22 -28.76 7.92
C GLY A 519 8.93 -28.38 7.20
N CYS A 520 7.78 -28.77 7.74
CA CYS A 520 6.49 -28.50 7.11
C CYS A 520 6.08 -27.02 7.13
N LEU A 521 6.70 -26.19 7.97
CA LEU A 521 6.56 -24.73 8.02
C LEU A 521 7.85 -24.09 8.56
N GLU A 522 8.13 -22.85 8.19
CA GLU A 522 9.18 -22.02 8.81
C GLU A 522 8.65 -21.43 10.13
N ARG A 523 9.05 -22.00 11.27
CA ARG A 523 8.53 -21.62 12.60
C ARG A 523 9.47 -21.97 13.74
N TYR A 524 9.34 -21.29 14.88
CA TYR A 524 9.97 -21.69 16.15
C TYR A 524 8.94 -21.75 17.29
N TRP A 525 9.21 -22.61 18.27
CA TRP A 525 8.39 -22.73 19.47
C TRP A 525 8.75 -21.62 20.47
N ARG A 526 7.73 -20.89 20.93
CA ARG A 526 7.86 -19.94 22.03
C ARG A 526 7.24 -20.55 23.29
N PRO A 527 8.03 -20.84 24.34
CA PRO A 527 7.49 -21.33 25.60
C PRO A 527 6.70 -20.24 26.33
N LEU A 528 5.78 -20.64 27.22
CA LEU A 528 5.01 -19.73 28.07
C LEU A 528 5.11 -20.14 29.54
N ASP A 529 5.93 -19.41 30.29
CA ASP A 529 6.04 -19.60 31.74
C ASP A 529 4.73 -19.21 32.46
N GLY A 530 4.41 -19.95 33.53
CA GLY A 530 3.23 -19.72 34.37
C GLY A 530 1.87 -20.04 33.72
N ALA A 531 1.84 -20.60 32.51
CA ALA A 531 0.60 -20.91 31.81
C ALA A 531 -0.06 -22.22 32.31
N SER A 532 -1.33 -22.15 32.71
CA SER A 532 -2.02 -23.24 33.45
C SER A 532 -2.30 -24.51 32.64
N HIS A 533 -2.41 -24.42 31.31
CA HIS A 533 -2.88 -25.51 30.46
C HIS A 533 -2.16 -25.60 29.09
N ARG A 534 -1.21 -24.70 28.81
CA ARG A 534 -0.52 -24.58 27.51
C ARG A 534 0.95 -24.23 27.72
N LYS A 535 1.87 -25.06 27.24
CA LYS A 535 3.33 -24.86 27.42
C LYS A 535 3.95 -23.78 26.52
N GLY A 536 3.21 -23.23 25.57
CA GLY A 536 3.72 -22.32 24.55
C GLY A 536 2.87 -22.28 23.27
N TYR A 537 3.40 -21.66 22.22
CA TYR A 537 2.78 -21.58 20.89
C TYR A 537 3.81 -21.45 19.77
N TRP A 538 3.37 -21.63 18.52
CA TRP A 538 4.24 -21.52 17.34
C TRP A 538 4.32 -20.08 16.83
N VAL A 539 5.52 -19.50 16.82
CA VAL A 539 5.77 -18.27 16.06
C VAL A 539 6.21 -18.66 14.64
N ARG A 540 5.42 -18.27 13.64
CA ARG A 540 5.65 -18.58 12.22
C ARG A 540 6.29 -17.39 11.51
N HIS A 541 7.00 -17.67 10.41
CA HIS A 541 7.33 -16.63 9.44
C HIS A 541 6.05 -16.12 8.76
N GLY A 542 5.89 -14.79 8.68
CA GLY A 542 4.72 -14.11 8.13
C GLY A 542 5.02 -13.30 6.88
N HIS A 543 4.68 -12.01 6.90
CA HIS A 543 4.82 -11.13 5.74
C HIS A 543 6.30 -10.84 5.40
N LYS A 544 6.64 -10.82 4.10
CA LYS A 544 8.00 -10.62 3.60
C LYS A 544 8.31 -9.12 3.44
N ASP A 545 8.91 -8.50 4.46
CA ASP A 545 9.18 -7.05 4.53
C ASP A 545 10.67 -6.67 4.37
N ILE A 546 11.49 -7.53 3.74
CA ILE A 546 12.93 -7.32 3.53
C ILE A 546 13.28 -7.65 2.07
N ALA A 547 14.09 -6.80 1.42
CA ALA A 547 14.66 -7.08 0.10
C ALA A 547 15.85 -8.05 0.17
N LEU A 548 15.97 -8.94 -0.83
CA LEU A 548 17.23 -9.65 -1.12
C LEU A 548 18.36 -8.61 -1.26
N PRO A 549 19.44 -8.66 -0.46
CA PRO A 549 20.55 -7.71 -0.59
C PRO A 549 21.24 -7.83 -1.95
N TYR A 550 21.86 -6.74 -2.43
CA TYR A 550 22.73 -6.69 -3.63
C TYR A 550 24.04 -7.52 -3.51
N MET A 551 24.08 -8.47 -2.58
CA MET A 551 25.18 -9.39 -2.30
C MET A 551 25.16 -10.58 -3.26
N SER A 552 26.25 -11.34 -3.31
CA SER A 552 26.25 -12.61 -4.05
C SER A 552 25.21 -13.58 -3.43
N PRO A 553 24.44 -14.34 -4.22
CA PRO A 553 23.60 -15.43 -3.71
C PRO A 553 24.33 -16.41 -2.79
N THR A 554 25.66 -16.55 -2.94
CA THR A 554 26.51 -17.41 -2.11
C THR A 554 26.71 -16.91 -0.67
N GLU A 555 26.40 -15.65 -0.37
CA GLU A 555 26.59 -15.04 0.96
C GLU A 555 25.34 -15.15 1.84
N ILE A 556 24.19 -15.51 1.27
CA ILE A 556 22.93 -15.71 1.99
C ILE A 556 22.82 -17.19 2.41
N CYS A 557 22.82 -17.44 3.72
CA CYS A 557 22.58 -18.77 4.28
C CYS A 557 21.24 -19.34 3.80
N MET A 558 21.20 -20.63 3.45
CA MET A 558 20.00 -21.36 2.99
C MET A 558 18.79 -21.17 3.92
N GLU A 559 19.03 -21.02 5.23
CA GLU A 559 18.00 -20.74 6.24
C GLU A 559 17.33 -19.37 6.13
N ASP A 560 18.00 -18.38 5.55
CA ASP A 560 17.51 -16.99 5.49
C ASP A 560 16.82 -16.65 4.16
N TRP A 561 17.08 -17.42 3.09
CA TRP A 561 16.46 -17.23 1.76
C TRP A 561 14.93 -17.12 1.80
N ILE A 562 14.27 -17.94 2.62
CA ILE A 562 12.81 -17.93 2.78
C ILE A 562 12.27 -16.60 3.34
N LEU A 563 13.10 -15.80 4.02
CA LEU A 563 12.67 -14.58 4.68
C LEU A 563 12.63 -13.36 3.74
N PHE A 564 13.32 -13.41 2.60
CA PHE A 564 13.37 -12.26 1.69
C PHE A 564 12.16 -12.22 0.74
N TYR A 565 11.79 -11.01 0.34
CA TYR A 565 10.92 -10.77 -0.80
C TYR A 565 11.68 -11.14 -2.09
N GLY A 566 11.06 -11.94 -2.96
CA GLY A 566 11.59 -12.21 -4.30
C GLY A 566 11.18 -11.05 -5.21
N VAL A 567 12.16 -10.46 -5.90
CA VAL A 567 11.98 -9.31 -6.80
C VAL A 567 11.09 -9.67 -7.99
#